data_AF-A0A399G6G1-F1
#
_entry.id   AF-A0A399G6G1-F1
#
_cell.length_a   1.000
_cell.length_b   1.000
_cell.length_c   1.000
_cell.angle_alpha   90.00
_cell.angle_beta   90.00
_cell.angle_gamma   90.00
#
_symmetry.space_group_name_H-M   'P 1'
#
loop_
_entity.id
_entity.type
_entity.pdbx_description
1 polymer ?
#
loop_
_entity_poly.entity_id
_entity_poly.type
_entity_poly.pdbx_seq_one_letter_code
_entity_poly.pdbx_strand_id
1 'polypeptide(L)'
;MTPPTPPAPALLDRVRALSPHRRAALAALAGAVLLLLAGLALPWIGGAEADLVSYGRQPSGEGYDLLGSRAGRRGGDGLLLAAIGLAVAVAAVPSLFDRSFPRQRAVLLGGGLLALAWSVLDITEVGQIPAADGTPLDIGPSIGGFVAVLGALLPVAAGMLTPRDRLADRARREALAHRLADRGRTAAAAEILQRLVVSSTDADGAPAVLWRLRLGRVYAEAGLLHQADQAVGDAVAAAERVLADDSEESHLLRVLAARLVAEHDMPGALGRLDELRREAHTGPTHERADDAERVRAGPLALHRDDRTRTGGERR
;
A
#
# COMPACT_ATOMS: atom_id res chain seq x y z
N MET A 1 -38.71 -29.26 31.57
CA MET A 1 -38.46 -27.91 31.06
C MET A 1 -37.09 -27.92 30.39
N THR A 2 -37.06 -28.09 29.08
CA THR A 2 -35.84 -28.00 28.27
C THR A 2 -35.51 -26.53 28.05
N PRO A 3 -34.26 -26.08 28.26
CA PRO A 3 -33.90 -24.69 28.00
C PRO A 3 -34.05 -24.39 26.50
N PRO A 4 -34.52 -23.19 26.12
CA PRO A 4 -34.64 -22.81 24.72
C PRO A 4 -33.25 -22.74 24.08
N THR A 5 -33.05 -23.51 23.02
CA THR A 5 -31.87 -23.43 22.16
C THR A 5 -31.77 -22.01 21.61
N PRO A 6 -30.65 -21.28 21.81
CA PRO A 6 -30.53 -19.93 21.28
C PRO A 6 -30.57 -19.98 19.74
N PRO A 7 -31.27 -19.05 19.07
CA PRO A 7 -31.28 -18.99 17.62
C PRO A 7 -29.85 -18.73 17.14
N ALA A 8 -29.35 -19.56 16.25
CA ALA A 8 -28.04 -19.36 15.65
C ALA A 8 -28.03 -17.98 14.95
N PRO A 9 -27.16 -17.02 15.34
CA PRO A 9 -26.91 -15.86 14.49
C PRO A 9 -26.22 -16.39 13.22
N ALA A 10 -27.02 -16.52 12.17
CA ALA A 10 -26.76 -17.39 11.03
C ALA A 10 -25.76 -16.74 10.07
N LEU A 11 -24.47 -17.03 10.25
CA LEU A 11 -23.35 -16.81 9.31
C LEU A 11 -23.05 -15.36 8.89
N LEU A 12 -24.03 -14.58 8.43
CA LEU A 12 -23.91 -13.19 8.03
C LEU A 12 -23.40 -12.29 9.15
N ASP A 13 -23.85 -12.52 10.38
CA ASP A 13 -23.37 -11.76 11.54
C ASP A 13 -21.91 -12.11 11.89
N ARG A 14 -21.51 -13.38 11.71
CA ARG A 14 -20.10 -13.79 11.84
C ARG A 14 -19.23 -13.17 10.74
N VAL A 15 -19.73 -13.10 9.51
CA VAL A 15 -19.00 -12.46 8.40
C VAL A 15 -18.90 -10.94 8.61
N ARG A 16 -19.95 -10.29 9.15
CA ARG A 16 -19.93 -8.86 9.49
C ARG A 16 -18.98 -8.55 10.64
N ALA A 17 -18.80 -9.48 11.58
CA ALA A 17 -17.82 -9.37 12.66
C ALA A 17 -16.36 -9.52 12.19
N LEU A 18 -16.11 -9.97 10.96
CA LEU A 18 -14.76 -10.05 10.41
C LEU A 18 -14.21 -8.66 10.04
N SER A 19 -12.90 -8.49 10.24
CA SER A 19 -12.17 -7.31 9.79
C SER A 19 -12.42 -7.07 8.28
N PRO A 20 -12.45 -5.81 7.81
CA PRO A 20 -12.61 -5.52 6.38
C PRO A 20 -11.60 -6.26 5.50
N HIS A 21 -10.37 -6.45 6.01
CA HIS A 21 -9.30 -7.18 5.36
C HIS A 21 -9.66 -8.65 5.17
N ARG A 22 -10.15 -9.31 6.24
CA ARG A 22 -10.57 -10.72 6.18
C ARG A 22 -11.78 -10.93 5.27
N ARG A 23 -12.74 -10.00 5.25
CA ARG A 23 -13.89 -10.05 4.31
C ARG A 23 -13.43 -9.96 2.85
N ALA A 24 -12.55 -9.02 2.53
CA ALA A 24 -11.97 -8.90 1.21
C ALA A 24 -11.15 -10.15 0.83
N ALA A 25 -10.36 -10.68 1.77
CA ALA A 25 -9.56 -11.90 1.56
C ALA A 25 -10.44 -13.12 1.25
N LEU A 26 -11.53 -13.33 2.00
CA LEU A 26 -12.45 -14.43 1.76
C LEU A 26 -13.15 -14.31 0.40
N ALA A 27 -13.58 -13.11 0.02
CA ALA A 27 -14.15 -12.87 -1.30
C ALA A 27 -13.14 -13.17 -2.42
N ALA A 28 -11.89 -12.69 -2.29
CA ALA A 28 -10.84 -12.96 -3.25
C ALA A 28 -10.50 -14.46 -3.36
N LEU A 29 -10.45 -15.19 -2.24
CA LEU A 29 -10.20 -16.63 -2.23
C LEU A 29 -11.35 -17.43 -2.83
N ALA A 30 -12.61 -17.06 -2.54
CA ALA A 30 -13.76 -17.66 -3.19
C ALA A 30 -13.70 -17.45 -4.71
N GLY A 31 -13.36 -16.24 -5.15
CA GLY A 31 -13.13 -15.93 -6.56
C GLY A 31 -12.02 -16.76 -7.19
N ALA A 32 -10.88 -16.87 -6.51
CA ALA A 32 -9.75 -17.69 -6.94
C ALA A 32 -10.12 -19.17 -7.11
N VAL A 33 -10.87 -19.73 -6.15
CA VAL A 33 -11.35 -21.11 -6.23
C VAL A 33 -12.29 -21.30 -7.41
N LEU A 34 -13.21 -20.37 -7.65
CA LEU A 34 -14.11 -20.42 -8.81
C LEU A 34 -13.34 -20.34 -10.13
N LEU A 35 -12.33 -19.49 -10.23
CA LEU A 35 -11.47 -19.38 -11.42
C LEU A 35 -10.65 -20.66 -11.65
N LEU A 36 -10.12 -21.27 -10.59
CA LEU A 36 -9.43 -22.56 -10.67
C LEU A 36 -10.37 -23.68 -11.10
N LEU A 37 -11.59 -23.75 -10.55
CA LEU A 37 -12.59 -24.74 -10.91
C LEU A 37 -13.07 -24.55 -12.35
N ALA A 38 -13.35 -23.31 -12.77
CA ALA A 38 -13.68 -23.00 -14.15
C ALA A 38 -12.56 -23.39 -15.11
N GLY A 39 -11.31 -23.08 -14.75
CA GLY A 39 -10.15 -23.36 -15.61
C GLY A 39 -9.77 -24.84 -15.70
N LEU A 40 -9.94 -25.61 -14.63
CA LEU A 40 -9.43 -26.99 -14.54
C LEU A 40 -10.50 -28.08 -14.65
N ALA A 41 -11.75 -27.79 -14.30
CA ALA A 41 -12.75 -28.83 -14.05
C ALA A 41 -14.07 -28.65 -14.81
N LEU A 42 -14.39 -27.43 -15.27
CA LEU A 42 -15.67 -27.18 -15.92
C LEU A 42 -15.56 -27.19 -17.45
N PRO A 43 -16.58 -27.74 -18.14
CA PRO A 43 -16.67 -27.64 -19.58
C PRO A 43 -16.87 -26.17 -19.98
N TRP A 44 -16.13 -25.75 -21.01
CA TRP A 44 -16.15 -24.40 -21.57
C TRP A 44 -17.21 -24.21 -22.64
N ILE A 45 -17.73 -25.31 -23.20
CA ILE A 45 -18.69 -25.33 -24.29
C ILE A 45 -19.93 -26.13 -23.87
N GLY A 46 -21.13 -25.63 -24.16
CA GLY A 46 -22.41 -26.32 -23.94
C GLY A 46 -23.28 -26.34 -25.20
N GLY A 47 -24.40 -27.08 -25.18
CA GLY A 47 -25.33 -27.20 -26.32
C GLY A 47 -25.53 -28.63 -26.79
N ALA A 48 -26.54 -28.86 -27.63
CA ALA A 48 -26.88 -30.19 -28.15
C ALA A 48 -25.78 -30.77 -29.05
N GLU A 49 -24.97 -29.89 -29.65
CA GLU A 49 -23.87 -30.22 -30.54
C GLU A 49 -22.49 -30.06 -29.88
N ALA A 50 -22.44 -29.84 -28.56
CA ALA A 50 -21.19 -29.66 -27.82
C ALA A 50 -20.24 -30.87 -27.96
N ASP A 51 -20.80 -32.08 -28.03
CA ASP A 51 -20.05 -33.33 -28.17
C ASP A 51 -19.48 -33.53 -29.59
N LEU A 52 -19.99 -32.81 -30.59
CA LEU A 52 -19.48 -32.83 -31.96
C LEU A 52 -18.19 -32.00 -32.09
N VAL A 53 -17.91 -31.13 -31.12
CA VAL A 53 -16.65 -30.39 -31.02
C VAL A 53 -15.62 -31.28 -30.32
N SER A 54 -15.02 -32.20 -31.07
CA SER A 54 -13.92 -33.01 -30.54
C SER A 54 -12.71 -32.15 -30.18
N TYR A 55 -12.36 -32.11 -28.90
CA TYR A 55 -11.05 -31.62 -28.44
C TYR A 55 -9.99 -32.65 -28.83
N GLY A 56 -9.26 -32.41 -29.93
CA GLY A 56 -8.30 -33.40 -30.41
C GLY A 56 -7.55 -33.05 -31.70
N ARG A 57 -6.60 -33.92 -32.02
CA ARG A 57 -5.66 -33.89 -33.16
C ARG A 57 -6.43 -34.06 -34.47
N GLN A 58 -6.38 -33.08 -35.37
CA GLN A 58 -6.91 -33.14 -36.73
C GLN A 58 -5.74 -33.26 -37.73
N PRO A 59 -5.78 -34.12 -38.75
CA PRO A 59 -4.77 -34.11 -39.80
C PRO A 59 -4.90 -32.86 -40.68
N SER A 60 -3.79 -32.16 -40.93
CA SER A 60 -3.71 -31.09 -41.92
C SER A 60 -3.67 -31.66 -43.33
N GLY A 61 -4.23 -30.94 -44.29
CA GLY A 61 -4.08 -31.25 -45.72
C GLY A 61 -2.62 -31.17 -46.23
N GLU A 62 -1.68 -30.73 -45.40
CA GLU A 62 -0.25 -30.59 -45.67
C GLU A 62 0.61 -31.66 -44.95
N GLY A 63 -0.01 -32.71 -44.39
CA GLY A 63 0.71 -33.90 -43.90
C GLY A 63 1.29 -33.79 -42.48
N TYR A 64 0.88 -32.78 -41.71
CA TYR A 64 1.14 -32.69 -40.27
C TYR A 64 -0.18 -32.67 -39.51
N ASP A 65 -0.20 -33.04 -38.24
CA ASP A 65 -1.44 -32.97 -37.48
C ASP A 65 -1.69 -31.56 -36.91
N LEU A 66 -2.73 -30.90 -37.40
CA LEU A 66 -3.40 -29.75 -36.80
C LEU A 66 -4.18 -30.17 -35.54
N LEU A 67 -3.60 -30.00 -34.37
CA LEU A 67 -4.39 -30.04 -33.13
C LEU A 67 -5.27 -28.78 -33.03
N GLY A 68 -6.61 -28.93 -33.10
CA GLY A 68 -7.58 -27.91 -32.70
C GLY A 68 -8.90 -27.86 -33.49
N SER A 69 -10.00 -27.56 -32.79
CA SER A 69 -11.24 -27.00 -33.35
C SER A 69 -11.22 -25.46 -33.19
N ARG A 70 -11.94 -24.74 -34.06
CA ARG A 70 -11.83 -23.28 -34.26
C ARG A 70 -12.23 -22.38 -33.08
N ALA A 71 -12.63 -22.88 -31.92
CA ALA A 71 -13.00 -22.04 -30.77
C ALA A 71 -12.45 -22.51 -29.41
N GLY A 72 -11.66 -23.58 -29.37
CA GLY A 72 -11.11 -24.12 -28.14
C GLY A 72 -9.64 -24.43 -28.31
N ARG A 73 -8.77 -23.43 -28.16
CA ARG A 73 -7.32 -23.65 -28.07
C ARG A 73 -7.00 -24.44 -26.80
N ARG A 74 -6.90 -25.77 -26.92
CA ARG A 74 -6.03 -26.66 -26.12
C ARG A 74 -5.80 -26.25 -24.65
N GLY A 75 -6.79 -26.19 -23.77
CA GLY A 75 -6.56 -26.00 -22.32
C GLY A 75 -5.74 -24.76 -21.90
N GLY A 76 -5.38 -23.85 -22.81
CA GLY A 76 -4.59 -22.65 -22.53
C GLY A 76 -5.44 -21.58 -21.85
N ASP A 77 -6.72 -21.56 -22.19
CA ASP A 77 -7.72 -20.61 -21.69
C ASP A 77 -8.10 -20.98 -20.24
N GLY A 78 -8.29 -22.28 -19.99
CA GLY A 78 -8.44 -22.83 -18.66
C GLY A 78 -7.17 -22.70 -17.80
N LEU A 79 -5.98 -22.90 -18.38
CA LEU A 79 -4.70 -22.67 -17.71
C LEU A 79 -4.47 -21.19 -17.40
N LEU A 80 -4.88 -20.27 -18.25
CA LEU A 80 -4.80 -18.83 -18.00
C LEU A 80 -5.68 -18.45 -16.82
N LEU A 81 -6.93 -18.91 -16.77
CA LEU A 81 -7.83 -18.66 -15.64
C LEU A 81 -7.37 -19.36 -14.37
N ALA A 82 -6.79 -20.56 -14.48
CA ALA A 82 -6.17 -21.24 -13.35
C ALA A 82 -4.95 -20.47 -12.83
N ALA A 83 -4.11 -19.93 -13.72
CA ALA A 83 -2.96 -19.10 -13.37
C ALA A 83 -3.39 -17.77 -12.73
N ILE A 84 -4.44 -17.13 -13.26
CA ILE A 84 -5.04 -15.93 -12.66
C ILE A 84 -5.62 -16.27 -11.29
N GLY A 85 -6.37 -17.36 -11.17
CA GLY A 85 -6.93 -17.86 -9.91
C GLY A 85 -5.83 -18.11 -8.87
N LEU A 86 -4.73 -18.76 -9.27
CA LEU A 86 -3.57 -18.97 -8.41
C LEU A 86 -2.91 -17.66 -7.98
N ALA A 87 -2.71 -16.72 -8.90
CA ALA A 87 -2.14 -15.40 -8.59
C ALA A 87 -3.03 -14.61 -7.61
N VAL A 88 -4.35 -14.64 -7.81
CA VAL A 88 -5.34 -14.04 -6.90
C VAL A 88 -5.28 -14.73 -5.53
N ALA A 89 -5.19 -16.06 -5.46
CA ALA A 89 -5.08 -16.79 -4.20
C ALA A 89 -3.81 -16.40 -3.43
N VAL A 90 -2.64 -16.38 -4.10
CA VAL A 90 -1.37 -15.97 -3.51
C VAL A 90 -1.43 -14.53 -2.99
N ALA A 91 -2.10 -13.63 -3.70
CA ALA A 91 -2.29 -12.26 -3.26
C ALA A 91 -3.28 -12.12 -2.08
N ALA A 92 -4.26 -13.02 -1.95
CA ALA A 92 -5.31 -12.96 -0.93
C ALA A 92 -4.92 -13.61 0.42
N VAL A 93 -4.13 -14.69 0.40
CA VAL A 93 -3.71 -15.43 1.60
C VAL A 93 -3.14 -14.55 2.72
N PRO A 94 -2.23 -13.59 2.46
CA PRO A 94 -1.67 -12.73 3.51
C PRO A 94 -2.73 -11.94 4.28
N SER A 95 -3.82 -11.54 3.63
CA SER A 95 -4.88 -10.76 4.27
C SER A 95 -5.79 -11.57 5.17
N LEU A 96 -5.70 -12.91 5.16
CA LEU A 96 -6.27 -13.74 6.23
C LEU A 96 -5.55 -13.52 7.56
N PHE A 97 -4.27 -13.14 7.51
CA PHE A 97 -3.42 -12.89 8.66
C PHE A 97 -3.26 -11.38 8.93
N ASP A 98 -4.19 -10.57 8.43
CA ASP A 98 -4.16 -9.10 8.53
C ASP A 98 -2.85 -8.47 8.00
N ARG A 99 -2.18 -9.16 7.06
CA ARG A 99 -1.03 -8.63 6.31
C ARG A 99 -1.51 -8.15 4.94
N SER A 100 -1.01 -6.99 4.52
CA SER A 100 -1.23 -6.45 3.18
C SER A 100 0.07 -6.40 2.41
N PHE A 101 0.00 -6.67 1.10
CA PHE A 101 1.12 -6.39 0.19
C PHE A 101 0.84 -5.13 -0.62
N PRO A 102 1.87 -4.31 -0.92
CA PRO A 102 1.68 -3.05 -1.63
C PRO A 102 1.12 -3.21 -3.06
N ARG A 103 1.21 -4.42 -3.63
CA ARG A 103 0.67 -4.76 -4.96
C ARG A 103 -0.61 -5.57 -4.90
N GLN A 104 -1.09 -5.94 -3.72
CA GLN A 104 -2.23 -6.84 -3.56
C GLN A 104 -3.48 -6.33 -4.27
N ARG A 105 -3.86 -5.06 -4.01
CA ARG A 105 -5.01 -4.45 -4.68
C ARG A 105 -4.86 -4.44 -6.21
N ALA A 106 -3.65 -4.18 -6.71
CA ALA A 106 -3.39 -4.19 -8.15
C ALA A 106 -3.52 -5.61 -8.74
N VAL A 107 -3.05 -6.63 -8.03
CA VAL A 107 -3.19 -8.04 -8.45
C VAL A 107 -4.66 -8.49 -8.42
N LEU A 108 -5.41 -8.14 -7.37
CA LEU A 108 -6.83 -8.49 -7.26
C LEU A 108 -7.67 -7.82 -8.36
N LEU A 109 -7.49 -6.51 -8.56
CA LEU A 109 -8.20 -5.76 -9.60
C LEU A 109 -7.76 -6.19 -11.00
N GLY A 110 -6.45 -6.27 -11.25
CA GLY A 110 -5.89 -6.63 -12.54
C GLY A 110 -6.25 -8.06 -12.93
N GLY A 111 -6.08 -9.02 -12.02
CA GLY A 111 -6.44 -10.41 -12.23
C GLY A 111 -7.95 -10.60 -12.44
N GLY A 112 -8.78 -9.97 -11.61
CA GLY A 112 -10.23 -10.03 -11.76
C GLY A 112 -10.74 -9.41 -13.07
N LEU A 113 -10.25 -8.23 -13.45
CA LEU A 113 -10.63 -7.60 -14.73
C LEU A 113 -10.14 -8.39 -15.94
N LEU A 114 -8.93 -8.96 -15.89
CA LEU A 114 -8.41 -9.79 -16.95
C LEU A 114 -9.25 -11.06 -17.13
N ALA A 115 -9.58 -11.74 -16.02
CA ALA A 115 -10.46 -12.91 -16.06
C ALA A 115 -11.87 -12.57 -16.56
N LEU A 116 -12.40 -11.40 -16.19
CA LEU A 116 -13.71 -10.94 -16.65
C LEU A 116 -13.69 -10.68 -18.16
N ALA A 117 -12.69 -9.93 -18.65
CA ALA A 117 -12.53 -9.66 -20.08
C ALA A 117 -12.39 -10.95 -20.88
N TRP A 118 -11.62 -11.91 -20.35
CA TRP A 118 -11.46 -13.23 -20.95
C TRP A 118 -12.78 -14.02 -21.01
N SER A 119 -13.53 -14.04 -19.91
CA SER A 119 -14.81 -14.76 -19.84
C SER A 119 -15.87 -14.13 -20.74
N VAL A 120 -15.89 -12.80 -20.87
CA VAL A 120 -16.79 -12.09 -21.78
C VAL A 120 -16.46 -12.41 -23.24
N LEU A 121 -15.18 -12.40 -23.59
CA LEU A 121 -14.72 -12.74 -24.94
C LEU A 121 -15.18 -14.15 -25.32
N ASP A 122 -14.96 -15.13 -24.45
CA ASP A 122 -15.40 -16.51 -24.62
C ASP A 122 -16.92 -16.60 -24.86
N ILE A 123 -17.73 -16.00 -24.00
CA ILE A 123 -19.20 -15.98 -24.14
C ILE A 123 -19.64 -15.33 -25.47
N THR A 124 -18.93 -14.32 -25.96
CA THR A 124 -19.29 -13.64 -27.22
C THR A 124 -18.87 -14.39 -28.48
N GLU A 125 -17.85 -15.24 -28.39
CA GLU A 125 -17.37 -16.06 -29.50
C GLU A 125 -18.16 -17.39 -29.63
N VAL A 126 -18.76 -17.83 -28.53
CA VAL A 126 -19.65 -19.01 -28.49
C VAL A 126 -20.93 -18.74 -29.30
N GLY A 127 -21.13 -19.53 -30.37
CA GLY A 127 -22.30 -19.46 -31.26
C GLY A 127 -22.01 -19.00 -32.69
N GLN A 128 -20.76 -18.59 -33.01
CA GLN A 128 -20.37 -18.17 -34.37
C GLN A 128 -19.48 -19.18 -35.11
N ILE A 129 -19.51 -20.46 -34.70
CA ILE A 129 -18.59 -21.48 -35.22
C ILE A 129 -19.24 -22.16 -36.44
N PRO A 130 -18.71 -21.97 -37.67
CA PRO A 130 -19.17 -22.72 -38.81
C PRO A 130 -18.66 -24.16 -38.74
N ALA A 131 -19.57 -25.11 -38.94
CA ALA A 131 -19.27 -26.51 -39.18
C ALA A 131 -18.51 -26.70 -40.51
N ALA A 132 -17.99 -27.91 -40.72
CA ALA A 132 -17.21 -28.26 -41.92
C ALA A 132 -18.02 -28.11 -43.23
N ASP A 133 -19.35 -28.16 -43.14
CA ASP A 133 -20.30 -27.95 -44.23
C ASP A 133 -20.79 -26.50 -44.35
N GLY A 134 -20.29 -25.59 -43.49
CA GLY A 134 -20.66 -24.18 -43.46
C GLY A 134 -21.95 -23.87 -42.68
N THR A 135 -22.60 -24.88 -42.10
CA THR A 135 -23.76 -24.65 -41.21
C THR A 135 -23.29 -24.17 -39.84
N PRO A 136 -23.99 -23.22 -39.19
CA PRO A 136 -23.63 -22.80 -37.84
C PRO A 136 -23.95 -23.92 -36.83
N LEU A 137 -22.99 -24.29 -35.99
CA LEU A 137 -23.23 -25.24 -34.90
C LEU A 137 -24.03 -24.58 -33.78
N ASP A 138 -25.00 -25.30 -33.22
CA ASP A 138 -25.79 -24.85 -32.05
C ASP A 138 -25.00 -25.07 -30.75
N ILE A 139 -24.08 -24.14 -30.50
CA ILE A 139 -23.18 -24.14 -29.36
C ILE A 139 -23.48 -22.91 -28.51
N GLY A 140 -23.79 -23.15 -27.24
CA GLY A 140 -24.17 -22.13 -26.27
C GLY A 140 -23.16 -21.97 -25.12
N PRO A 141 -23.24 -20.84 -24.39
CA PRO A 141 -22.36 -20.58 -23.25
C PRO A 141 -22.51 -21.66 -22.19
N SER A 142 -21.36 -22.17 -21.71
CA SER A 142 -21.31 -23.25 -20.74
C SER A 142 -21.43 -22.75 -19.29
N ILE A 143 -21.69 -23.69 -18.38
CA ILE A 143 -21.61 -23.45 -16.93
C ILE A 143 -20.21 -22.94 -16.54
N GLY A 144 -19.14 -23.39 -17.22
CA GLY A 144 -17.77 -22.93 -17.01
C GLY A 144 -17.60 -21.43 -17.21
N GLY A 145 -18.15 -20.89 -18.31
CA GLY A 145 -18.11 -19.46 -18.60
C GLY A 145 -18.81 -18.60 -17.53
N PHE A 146 -20.01 -19.01 -17.08
CA PHE A 146 -20.72 -18.29 -16.02
C PHE A 146 -19.98 -18.34 -14.67
N VAL A 147 -19.40 -19.49 -14.34
CA VAL A 147 -18.59 -19.65 -13.13
C VAL A 147 -17.32 -18.80 -13.18
N ALA A 148 -16.69 -18.67 -14.36
CA ALA A 148 -15.55 -17.80 -14.56
C ALA A 148 -15.89 -16.31 -14.37
N VAL A 149 -17.05 -15.86 -14.89
CA VAL A 149 -17.54 -14.49 -14.66
C VAL A 149 -17.75 -14.21 -13.17
N LEU A 150 -18.43 -15.10 -12.44
CA LEU A 150 -18.61 -14.98 -11.00
C LEU A 150 -17.27 -15.00 -10.26
N GLY A 151 -16.37 -15.90 -10.66
CA GLY A 151 -15.00 -16.00 -10.15
C GLY A 151 -14.16 -14.76 -10.41
N ALA A 152 -14.43 -14.01 -11.47
CA ALA A 152 -13.74 -12.77 -11.83
C ALA A 152 -14.29 -11.54 -11.09
N LEU A 153 -15.60 -11.48 -10.84
CA LEU A 153 -16.24 -10.37 -10.11
C LEU A 153 -15.81 -10.31 -8.64
N LEU A 154 -15.63 -11.47 -8.00
CA LEU A 154 -15.25 -11.57 -6.59
C LEU A 154 -13.88 -10.93 -6.27
N PRO A 155 -12.79 -11.18 -7.02
CA PRO A 155 -11.50 -10.50 -6.86
C PRO A 155 -11.57 -9.01 -7.16
N VAL A 156 -12.39 -8.58 -8.13
CA VAL A 156 -12.60 -7.14 -8.40
C VAL A 156 -13.25 -6.47 -7.19
N ALA A 157 -14.33 -7.03 -6.68
CA ALA A 157 -15.01 -6.53 -5.49
C ALA A 157 -14.07 -6.53 -4.27
N ALA A 158 -13.30 -7.61 -4.07
CA ALA A 158 -12.30 -7.70 -3.02
C ALA A 158 -11.22 -6.63 -3.17
N GLY A 159 -10.72 -6.37 -4.39
CA GLY A 159 -9.74 -5.33 -4.67
C GLY A 159 -10.28 -3.91 -4.38
N MET A 160 -11.57 -3.66 -4.61
CA MET A 160 -12.22 -2.40 -4.25
C MET A 160 -12.41 -2.24 -2.74
N LEU A 161 -12.69 -3.34 -2.04
CA LEU A 161 -12.87 -3.37 -0.58
C LEU A 161 -11.55 -3.43 0.20
N THR A 162 -10.46 -3.84 -0.43
CA THR A 162 -9.14 -3.94 0.21
C THR A 162 -8.69 -2.53 0.61
N PRO A 163 -8.48 -2.28 1.92
CA PRO A 163 -8.05 -0.96 2.38
C PRO A 163 -6.72 -0.58 1.75
N ARG A 164 -6.59 0.68 1.32
CA ARG A 164 -5.28 1.19 0.89
C ARG A 164 -4.35 1.15 2.10
N ASP A 165 -3.18 0.57 1.92
CA ASP A 165 -2.12 0.58 2.93
C ASP A 165 -1.60 2.02 3.08
N ARG A 166 -2.27 2.77 3.95
CA ARG A 166 -1.96 4.18 4.20
C ARG A 166 -0.56 4.34 4.77
N LEU A 167 -0.06 3.36 5.54
CA LEU A 167 1.26 3.40 6.13
C LEU A 167 2.34 3.24 5.05
N ALA A 168 2.21 2.25 4.15
CA ALA A 168 3.12 2.11 3.02
C ALA A 168 3.07 3.30 2.07
N ASP A 169 1.89 3.87 1.82
CA ASP A 169 1.74 5.07 0.98
C ASP A 169 2.41 6.29 1.62
N ARG A 170 2.28 6.47 2.94
CA ARG A 170 2.97 7.54 3.70
C ARG A 170 4.49 7.34 3.66
N ALA A 171 4.98 6.14 3.96
CA ALA A 171 6.40 5.82 3.91
C ALA A 171 7.02 6.05 2.52
N ARG A 172 6.28 5.73 1.45
CA ARG A 172 6.70 6.01 0.06
C ARG A 172 6.79 7.50 -0.24
N ARG A 173 5.79 8.28 0.20
CA ARG A 173 5.79 9.74 0.05
C ARG A 173 6.93 10.38 0.82
N GLU A 174 7.17 9.92 2.04
CA GLU A 174 8.30 10.33 2.86
C GLU A 174 9.64 10.05 2.16
N ALA A 175 9.86 8.82 1.69
CA ALA A 175 11.07 8.46 0.95
C ALA A 175 11.21 9.22 -0.38
N LEU A 176 10.11 9.63 -1.00
CA LEU A 176 10.15 10.50 -2.18
C LEU A 176 10.52 11.94 -1.82
N ALA A 177 9.97 12.49 -0.73
CA ALA A 177 10.30 13.82 -0.25
C ALA A 177 11.79 13.94 0.08
N HIS A 178 12.38 12.95 0.77
CA HIS A 178 13.82 12.89 1.04
C HIS A 178 14.65 12.93 -0.24
N ARG A 179 14.34 12.06 -1.20
CA ARG A 179 15.05 12.02 -2.48
C ARG A 179 14.92 13.33 -3.28
N LEU A 180 13.85 14.10 -3.08
CA LEU A 180 13.69 15.40 -3.72
C LEU A 180 14.50 16.48 -2.99
N ALA A 181 14.50 16.47 -1.66
CA ALA A 181 15.32 17.36 -0.85
C ALA A 181 16.82 17.15 -1.14
N ASP A 182 17.29 15.90 -1.16
CA ASP A 182 18.68 15.53 -1.48
C ASP A 182 19.12 16.01 -2.89
N ARG A 183 18.16 16.18 -3.80
CA ARG A 183 18.40 16.70 -5.16
C ARG A 183 18.27 18.22 -5.26
N GLY A 184 18.13 18.93 -4.13
CA GLY A 184 17.90 20.37 -4.08
C GLY A 184 16.51 20.82 -4.54
N ARG A 185 15.56 19.89 -4.74
CA ARG A 185 14.17 20.21 -5.15
C ARG A 185 13.30 20.48 -3.93
N THR A 186 13.68 21.49 -3.14
CA THR A 186 13.07 21.82 -1.84
C THR A 186 11.58 22.14 -1.94
N ALA A 187 11.13 22.88 -2.97
CA ALA A 187 9.71 23.19 -3.16
C ALA A 187 8.83 21.92 -3.33
N ALA A 188 9.28 20.96 -4.14
CA ALA A 188 8.54 19.71 -4.37
C ALA A 188 8.58 18.80 -3.12
N ALA A 189 9.70 18.77 -2.39
CA ALA A 189 9.79 18.06 -1.12
C ALA A 189 8.86 18.65 -0.07
N ALA A 190 8.82 19.99 0.05
CA ALA A 190 7.95 20.71 0.96
C ALA A 190 6.46 20.42 0.69
N GLU A 191 6.03 20.41 -0.58
CA GLU A 191 4.64 20.10 -0.94
C GLU A 191 4.22 18.69 -0.48
N ILE A 192 5.08 17.69 -0.68
CA ILE A 192 4.79 16.31 -0.23
C ILE A 192 4.71 16.25 1.29
N LEU A 193 5.65 16.89 2.01
CA LEU A 193 5.68 16.91 3.46
C LEU A 193 4.48 17.67 4.05
N GLN A 194 4.08 18.82 3.48
CA GLN A 194 2.87 19.55 3.86
C GLN A 194 1.63 18.66 3.74
N ARG A 195 1.47 17.93 2.62
CA ARG A 195 0.35 16.99 2.45
C ARG A 195 0.36 15.88 3.50
N LEU A 196 1.55 15.37 3.85
CA LEU A 196 1.67 14.37 4.93
C LEU A 196 1.26 14.96 6.28
N VAL A 197 1.75 16.15 6.63
CA VAL A 197 1.43 16.87 7.88
C VAL A 197 -0.05 17.18 7.97
N VAL A 198 -0.68 17.73 6.93
CA VAL A 198 -2.11 18.05 6.90
C VAL A 198 -2.97 16.80 7.02
N SER A 199 -2.52 15.68 6.46
CA SER A 199 -3.23 14.39 6.56
C SER A 199 -2.91 13.59 7.82
N SER A 200 -2.01 14.09 8.68
CA SER A 200 -1.61 13.40 9.90
C SER A 200 -2.62 13.63 11.02
N THR A 201 -2.84 12.61 11.84
CA THR A 201 -3.63 12.69 13.08
C THR A 201 -2.76 12.39 14.29
N ASP A 202 -3.24 12.71 15.49
CA ASP A 202 -2.49 12.41 16.73
C ASP A 202 -2.24 10.90 16.89
N ALA A 203 -3.10 10.04 16.33
CA ALA A 203 -2.92 8.59 16.30
C ALA A 203 -1.72 8.13 15.45
N ASP A 204 -1.16 9.00 14.60
CA ASP A 204 0.03 8.68 13.81
C ASP A 204 1.34 8.76 14.63
N GLY A 205 1.30 9.25 15.88
CA GLY A 205 2.44 9.17 16.80
C GLY A 205 3.63 10.06 16.42
N ALA A 206 4.82 9.62 16.82
CA ALA A 206 6.10 10.24 16.49
C ALA A 206 6.33 10.51 14.98
N PRO A 207 5.92 9.66 14.03
CA PRO A 207 5.98 9.97 12.59
C PRO A 207 5.39 11.33 12.20
N ALA A 208 4.25 11.72 12.79
CA ALA A 208 3.61 12.99 12.51
C ALA A 208 4.46 14.19 12.98
N VAL A 209 5.18 14.04 14.08
CA VAL A 209 6.12 15.04 14.60
C VAL A 209 7.35 15.13 13.69
N LEU A 210 7.91 13.99 13.29
CA LEU A 210 9.09 13.93 12.42
C LEU A 210 8.84 14.56 11.04
N TRP A 211 7.64 14.40 10.46
CA TRP A 211 7.30 15.07 9.20
C TRP A 211 7.30 16.60 9.33
N ARG A 212 6.86 17.15 10.47
CA ARG A 212 6.88 18.60 10.75
C ARG A 212 8.31 19.12 10.90
N LEU A 213 9.17 18.41 11.65
CA LEU A 213 10.59 18.76 11.78
C LEU A 213 11.30 18.78 10.42
N ARG A 214 11.04 17.76 9.59
CA ARG A 214 11.62 17.69 8.24
C ARG A 214 11.10 18.78 7.33
N LEU A 215 9.82 19.14 7.43
CA LEU A 215 9.27 20.28 6.71
C LEU A 215 9.98 21.57 7.13
N GLY A 216 10.22 21.77 8.43
CA GLY A 216 10.99 22.90 8.94
C GLY A 216 12.40 22.96 8.35
N ARG A 217 13.09 21.81 8.25
CA ARG A 217 14.40 21.74 7.62
C ARG A 217 14.38 22.10 6.15
N VAL A 218 13.42 21.57 5.38
CA VAL A 218 13.28 21.89 3.96
C VAL A 218 12.98 23.39 3.76
N TYR A 219 12.22 24.03 4.65
CA TYR A 219 12.03 25.48 4.62
C TYR A 219 13.30 26.26 4.95
N ALA A 220 14.08 25.82 5.95
CA ALA A 220 15.36 26.45 6.28
C ALA A 220 16.34 26.35 5.10
N GLU A 221 16.47 25.18 4.48
CA GLU A 221 17.28 24.95 3.27
C GLU A 221 16.81 25.81 2.07
N ALA A 222 15.52 26.14 2.02
CA ALA A 222 14.95 27.05 1.00
C ALA A 222 15.06 28.54 1.37
N GLY A 223 15.63 28.89 2.53
CA GLY A 223 15.74 30.27 3.03
C GLY A 223 14.44 30.86 3.61
N LEU A 224 13.42 30.03 3.82
CA LEU A 224 12.10 30.42 4.33
C LEU A 224 12.06 30.33 5.86
N LEU A 225 12.93 31.09 6.54
CA LEU A 225 13.22 30.94 7.96
C LEU A 225 11.98 31.06 8.87
N HIS A 226 11.08 32.01 8.58
CA HIS A 226 9.85 32.16 9.37
C HIS A 226 8.95 30.91 9.30
N GLN A 227 8.86 30.28 8.13
CA GLN A 227 8.08 29.05 7.95
C GLN A 227 8.79 27.85 8.58
N ALA A 228 10.13 27.85 8.58
CA ALA A 228 10.93 26.86 9.30
C ALA A 228 10.65 26.91 10.80
N ASP A 229 10.69 28.10 11.40
CA ASP A 229 10.40 28.29 12.82
C ASP A 229 8.98 27.89 13.20
N GLN A 230 8.00 28.26 12.37
CA GLN A 230 6.60 27.82 12.55
C GLN A 230 6.49 26.30 12.53
N ALA A 231 7.08 25.63 11.53
CA ALA A 231 7.01 24.17 11.42
C ALA A 231 7.71 23.46 12.58
N VAL A 232 8.80 24.02 13.10
CA VAL A 232 9.48 23.51 14.30
C VAL A 232 8.65 23.71 15.55
N GLY A 233 8.03 24.88 15.73
CA GLY A 233 7.11 25.16 16.83
C GLY A 233 5.91 24.20 16.83
N ASP A 234 5.30 23.98 15.66
CA ASP A 234 4.22 23.02 15.46
C ASP A 234 4.66 21.58 15.78
N ALA A 235 5.91 21.23 15.46
CA ALA A 235 6.45 19.90 15.79
C ALA A 235 6.59 19.71 17.30
N VAL A 236 7.12 20.69 18.02
CA VAL A 236 7.25 20.64 19.48
C VAL A 236 5.88 20.55 20.15
N ALA A 237 4.93 21.39 19.75
CA ALA A 237 3.56 21.36 20.26
C ALA A 237 2.84 20.03 19.93
N ALA A 238 3.14 19.41 18.79
CA ALA A 238 2.64 18.08 18.47
C ALA A 238 3.30 16.99 19.33
N ALA A 239 4.61 17.08 19.58
CA ALA A 239 5.33 16.13 20.45
C ALA A 239 4.75 16.11 21.86
N GLU A 240 4.49 17.28 22.45
CA GLU A 240 3.91 17.39 23.79
C GLU A 240 2.52 16.74 23.89
N ARG A 241 1.70 16.86 22.83
CA ARG A 241 0.36 16.25 22.81
C ARG A 241 0.39 14.76 22.53
N VAL A 242 1.20 14.33 21.58
CA VAL A 242 1.19 12.97 21.03
C VAL A 242 2.06 12.01 21.84
N LEU A 243 3.13 12.52 22.46
CA LEU A 243 4.10 11.75 23.24
C LEU A 243 4.05 12.13 24.73
N ALA A 244 2.88 12.53 25.22
CA ALA A 244 2.70 12.89 26.63
C ALA A 244 3.11 11.73 27.57
N ASP A 245 2.87 10.49 27.14
CA ASP A 245 3.21 9.27 27.88
C ASP A 245 4.66 8.80 27.63
N ASP A 246 5.34 9.30 26.58
CA ASP A 246 6.74 8.98 26.25
C ASP A 246 7.62 10.21 26.39
N SER A 247 7.93 10.53 27.65
CA SER A 247 8.74 11.71 28.00
C SER A 247 10.18 11.65 27.47
N GLU A 248 10.70 10.48 27.10
CA GLU A 248 12.05 10.34 26.55
C GLU A 248 12.06 10.66 25.06
N GLU A 249 11.15 10.06 24.28
CA GLU A 249 11.01 10.35 22.86
C GLU A 249 10.61 11.82 22.62
N SER A 250 9.75 12.38 23.47
CA SER A 250 9.40 13.81 23.46
C SER A 250 10.62 14.71 23.71
N HIS A 251 11.47 14.37 24.69
CA HIS A 251 12.70 15.12 24.97
C HIS A 251 13.67 15.11 23.79
N LEU A 252 13.92 13.93 23.21
CA LEU A 252 14.77 13.78 22.03
C LEU A 252 14.28 14.62 20.85
N LEU A 253 12.97 14.65 20.58
CA LEU A 253 12.40 15.46 19.50
C LEU A 253 12.52 16.96 19.78
N ARG A 254 12.40 17.41 21.03
CA ARG A 254 12.64 18.82 21.41
C ARG A 254 14.12 19.20 21.25
N VAL A 255 15.05 18.30 21.56
CA VAL A 255 16.49 18.51 21.31
C VAL A 255 16.79 18.60 19.81
N LEU A 256 16.18 17.74 18.99
CA LEU A 256 16.30 17.80 17.52
C LEU A 256 15.70 19.09 16.94
N ALA A 257 14.55 19.54 17.45
CA ALA A 257 13.95 20.82 17.11
C ALA A 257 14.90 22.00 17.40
N ALA A 258 15.50 22.02 18.59
CA ALA A 258 16.45 23.06 18.98
C ALA A 258 17.72 23.04 18.11
N ARG A 259 18.21 21.85 17.76
CA ARG A 259 19.33 21.71 16.82
C ARG A 259 19.03 22.32 15.45
N LEU A 260 17.83 22.07 14.92
CA LEU A 260 17.43 22.63 13.63
C LEU A 260 17.34 24.16 13.68
N VAL A 261 16.81 24.72 14.77
CA VAL A 261 16.78 26.17 14.97
C VAL A 261 18.18 26.75 15.08
N ALA A 262 19.13 26.02 15.66
CA ALA A 262 20.52 26.49 15.79
C ALA A 262 21.20 26.75 14.44
N GLU A 263 20.70 26.15 13.34
CA GLU A 263 21.23 26.36 11.99
C GLU A 263 20.98 27.79 11.48
N HIS A 264 19.96 28.49 11.98
CA HIS A 264 19.59 29.84 11.52
C HIS A 264 19.30 30.87 12.63
N ASP A 265 19.00 30.44 13.85
CA ASP A 265 18.80 31.29 15.05
C ASP A 265 19.48 30.65 16.28
N MET A 266 20.80 30.81 16.34
CA MET A 266 21.62 30.27 17.43
C MET A 266 21.19 30.79 18.83
N PRO A 267 20.92 32.11 19.05
CA PRO A 267 20.44 32.60 20.34
C PRO A 267 19.12 31.95 20.77
N GLY A 268 18.15 31.84 19.85
CA GLY A 268 16.87 31.17 20.14
C GLY A 268 17.05 29.69 20.47
N ALA A 269 17.93 28.99 19.76
CA ALA A 269 18.25 27.60 20.03
C ALA A 269 18.91 27.39 21.42
N LEU A 270 19.85 28.25 21.80
CA LEU A 270 20.48 28.20 23.13
C LEU A 270 19.46 28.38 24.26
N GLY A 271 18.53 29.32 24.11
CA GLY A 271 17.45 29.53 25.08
C GLY A 271 16.60 28.27 25.30
N ARG A 272 16.23 27.58 24.20
CA ARG A 272 15.46 26.33 24.26
C ARG A 272 16.27 25.17 24.87
N LEU A 273 17.56 25.05 24.54
CA LEU A 273 18.44 24.04 25.13
C LEU A 273 18.68 24.29 26.63
N ASP A 274 18.80 25.54 27.06
CA ASP A 274 18.92 25.88 28.49
C ASP A 274 17.64 25.60 29.27
N GLU A 275 16.48 25.75 28.65
CA GLU A 275 15.20 25.30 29.22
C GLU A 275 15.13 23.78 29.36
N LEU A 276 15.41 23.03 28.29
CA LEU A 276 15.45 21.57 28.31
C LEU A 276 16.44 21.02 29.35
N ARG A 277 17.60 21.67 29.49
CA ARG A 277 18.60 21.31 30.51
C ARG A 277 18.05 21.52 31.93
N ARG A 278 17.36 22.64 32.19
CA ARG A 278 16.76 22.92 33.51
C ARG A 278 15.68 21.88 33.84
N GLU A 279 14.82 21.56 32.88
CA GLU A 279 13.80 20.52 33.04
C GLU A 279 14.44 19.15 33.36
N ALA A 280 15.51 18.77 32.63
CA ALA A 280 16.22 17.52 32.84
C ALA A 280 16.89 17.43 34.23
N HIS A 281 17.40 18.54 34.77
CA HIS A 281 17.98 18.59 36.13
C HIS A 281 16.93 18.45 37.24
N THR A 282 15.66 18.74 36.94
CA THR A 282 14.54 18.55 37.87
C THR A 282 13.83 17.20 37.70
N GLY A 283 14.18 16.42 36.67
CA GLY A 283 13.59 15.13 36.34
C GLY A 283 14.50 13.92 36.65
N PRO A 284 13.99 12.69 36.50
CA PRO A 284 14.66 11.47 37.00
C PRO A 284 15.84 10.92 36.18
N THR A 285 16.40 11.63 35.19
CA THR A 285 17.42 11.04 34.29
C THR A 285 18.52 12.03 33.87
N HIS A 286 19.77 11.77 34.30
CA HIS A 286 20.98 12.49 33.89
C HIS A 286 21.25 12.46 32.37
N GLU A 287 20.82 11.40 31.68
CA GLU A 287 21.07 11.18 30.24
C GLU A 287 20.41 12.24 29.33
N ARG A 288 19.27 12.82 29.78
CA ARG A 288 18.58 13.91 29.07
C ARG A 288 19.36 15.22 29.07
N ALA A 289 20.12 15.49 30.13
CA ALA A 289 20.96 16.67 30.23
C ALA A 289 22.17 16.55 29.29
N ASP A 290 22.76 15.35 29.19
CA ASP A 290 23.90 15.05 28.32
C ASP A 290 23.54 15.24 26.84
N ASP A 291 22.33 14.89 26.41
CA ASP A 291 21.89 15.08 25.02
C ASP A 291 21.74 16.56 24.65
N ALA A 292 21.15 17.37 25.54
CA ALA A 292 21.05 18.81 25.35
C ALA A 292 22.45 19.47 25.34
N GLU A 293 23.36 19.00 26.17
CA GLU A 293 24.75 19.48 26.23
C GLU A 293 25.56 19.10 24.99
N ARG A 294 25.42 17.88 24.49
CA ARG A 294 26.03 17.43 23.22
C ARG A 294 25.59 18.31 22.05
N VAL A 295 24.29 18.60 21.94
CA VAL A 295 23.77 19.49 20.89
C VAL A 295 24.18 20.94 21.10
N ARG A 296 24.32 21.42 22.33
CA ARG A 296 24.84 22.76 22.62
C ARG A 296 26.32 22.91 22.23
N ALA A 297 27.13 21.89 22.50
CA ALA A 297 28.57 21.92 22.25
C ALA A 297 28.93 21.91 20.76
N GLY A 298 28.15 21.22 19.92
CA GLY A 298 28.42 21.08 18.48
C GLY A 298 28.46 22.42 17.70
N PRO A 299 27.40 23.25 17.73
CA PRO A 299 27.36 24.53 17.04
C PRO A 299 28.35 25.55 17.62
N LEU A 300 28.60 25.51 18.94
CA LEU A 300 29.59 26.39 19.59
C LEU A 300 31.04 26.06 19.16
N ALA A 301 31.34 24.80 18.84
CA ALA A 301 32.64 24.41 18.31
C ALA A 301 32.84 24.92 16.87
N LEU A 302 31.82 24.80 16.01
CA LEU A 302 31.85 25.31 14.63
C LEU A 302 31.97 26.84 14.56
N HIS A 303 31.27 27.57 15.43
CA HIS A 303 31.34 29.04 15.47
C HIS A 303 32.67 29.56 16.04
N ARG A 304 33.39 28.74 16.82
CA ARG A 304 34.72 29.07 17.35
C ARG A 304 35.80 28.92 16.28
N ASP A 305 35.73 27.88 15.45
CA ASP A 305 36.67 27.67 14.34
C ASP A 305 36.57 28.78 13.28
N ASP A 306 35.36 29.23 12.94
CA ASP A 306 35.15 30.26 11.91
C ASP A 306 35.70 31.65 12.32
N ARG A 307 35.67 31.97 13.62
CA ARG A 307 36.31 33.20 14.16
C ARG A 307 37.82 33.11 14.20
N THR A 308 38.39 31.92 14.45
CA THR A 308 39.86 31.75 14.39
C THR A 308 40.39 31.81 12.96
N ARG A 309 39.59 31.39 11.97
CA ARG A 309 39.95 31.41 10.55
C ARG A 309 39.89 32.82 9.95
N THR A 310 38.89 33.62 10.33
CA THR A 310 38.73 35.01 9.86
C THR A 310 39.61 36.03 10.60
N GLY A 311 40.10 35.70 11.80
CA GLY A 311 41.06 36.53 12.55
C GLY A 311 42.53 36.36 12.14
N GLY A 312 42.86 35.34 11.35
CA GLY A 312 44.22 35.02 10.92
C GLY A 312 44.71 35.73 9.64
N GLU A 313 43.79 36.30 8.84
CA GLU A 313 44.12 36.94 7.53
C GLU A 313 44.30 38.46 7.61
N ARG A 314 44.43 39.04 8.80
CA ARG A 314 44.83 40.45 8.97
C ARG A 314 46.09 40.57 9.83
N ARG A 315 47.22 40.11 9.31
CA ARG A 315 48.55 40.62 9.67
C ARG A 315 49.43 40.68 8.44
#